data_AF-A0A656A6F9-F1
#
_entry.id   AF-A0A656A6F9-F1
#
_cell.length_a   1.000
_cell.length_b   1.000
_cell.length_c   1.000
_cell.angle_alpha   90.00
_cell.angle_beta   90.00
_cell.angle_gamma   90.00
#
_symmetry.space_group_name_H-M   'P 1'
#
loop_
_entity.id
_entity.type
_entity.pdbx_description
1 polymer ?
#
loop_
_entity_poly.entity_id
_entity_poly.type
_entity_poly.pdbx_seq_one_letter_code
_entity_poly.pdbx_strand_id
1 'polypeptide(L)'
;MLPDEAVIDLYGQKAVVLHGDTLCTQDTRYLEFRAKVHQPWLQRLFGLLPFALKQKLVRKIQSDIRDDKQHKSMMIMDVTPSEVIAVMHRYNVDLMIHGHTHRPAIHSIQTDDQTLKTRIVLGDWYSQSSILVYSKLTGYSLLSRPLINIE
;
A
#
# COMPACT_ATOMS: atom_id res chain seq x y z
N MET A 1 4.66 14.84 -6.61
CA MET A 1 4.44 13.56 -5.91
C MET A 1 4.38 12.45 -6.95
N LEU A 2 4.73 11.22 -6.58
CA LEU A 2 4.53 10.08 -7.47
C LEU A 2 3.02 9.78 -7.62
N PRO A 3 2.58 9.23 -8.76
CA PRO A 3 1.24 8.66 -8.90
C PRO A 3 1.05 7.46 -7.96
N ASP A 4 -0.19 6.99 -7.83
CA ASP A 4 -0.54 5.83 -6.98
C ASP A 4 0.26 4.57 -7.33
N GLU A 5 0.56 4.37 -8.61
CA GLU A 5 1.40 3.32 -9.15
C GLU A 5 2.53 3.96 -9.96
N ALA A 6 3.78 3.80 -9.50
CA ALA A 6 4.95 4.41 -10.14
C ALA A 6 6.02 3.35 -10.46
N VAL A 7 6.48 3.33 -11.71
CA VAL A 7 7.62 2.49 -12.10
C VAL A 7 8.91 3.28 -11.88
N ILE A 8 9.84 2.68 -11.13
CA ILE A 8 11.18 3.23 -10.87
C ILE A 8 12.25 2.25 -11.35
N ASP A 9 13.43 2.78 -11.64
CA ASP A 9 14.63 1.99 -11.93
C ASP A 9 15.51 1.90 -10.67
N LEU A 10 15.74 0.68 -10.19
CA LEU A 10 16.62 0.36 -9.07
C LEU A 10 17.88 -0.33 -9.60
N TYR A 11 18.85 0.48 -10.02
CA TYR A 11 20.15 0.01 -10.51
C TYR A 11 20.07 -0.92 -11.73
N GLY A 12 19.14 -0.64 -12.64
CA GLY A 12 18.85 -1.44 -13.84
C GLY A 12 17.70 -2.43 -13.67
N GLN A 13 17.13 -2.57 -12.47
CA GLN A 13 15.95 -3.38 -12.22
C GLN A 13 14.70 -2.50 -12.09
N LYS A 14 13.72 -2.69 -12.97
CA LYS A 14 12.45 -1.98 -12.87
C LYS A 14 11.60 -2.51 -11.72
N ALA A 15 11.05 -1.61 -10.92
CA ALA A 15 10.14 -1.92 -9.84
C ALA A 15 8.89 -1.06 -9.94
N VAL A 16 7.71 -1.62 -9.68
CA VAL A 16 6.50 -0.83 -9.41
C VAL A 16 6.42 -0.56 -7.91
N VAL A 17 6.22 0.71 -7.55
CA VAL A 17 6.00 1.18 -6.18
C VAL A 17 4.61 1.76 -6.08
N LEU A 18 3.88 1.36 -5.05
CA LEU A 18 2.52 1.80 -4.77
C LEU A 18 2.22 1.76 -3.28
N HIS A 19 1.15 2.43 -2.84
CA HIS A 19 0.73 2.32 -1.44
C HIS A 19 0.27 0.89 -1.10
N GLY A 20 -0.50 0.26 -2.00
CA GLY A 20 -0.93 -1.15 -1.90
C GLY A 20 -2.41 -1.34 -1.57
N ASP A 21 -3.14 -0.27 -1.26
CA ASP A 21 -4.58 -0.28 -1.00
C ASP A 21 -5.42 -0.67 -2.23
N THR A 22 -4.95 -0.30 -3.43
CA THR A 22 -5.60 -0.67 -4.70
C THR A 22 -5.53 -2.18 -4.99
N LEU A 23 -4.61 -2.90 -4.35
CA LEU A 23 -4.47 -4.35 -4.52
C LEU A 23 -5.51 -5.14 -3.71
N CYS A 24 -6.18 -4.52 -2.74
CA CYS A 24 -7.18 -5.15 -1.88
C CYS A 24 -8.56 -5.18 -2.56
N THR A 25 -8.66 -5.81 -3.74
CA THR A 25 -9.87 -5.76 -4.59
C THR A 25 -11.10 -6.43 -4.00
N GLN A 26 -10.94 -7.23 -2.94
CA GLN A 26 -12.05 -7.83 -2.20
C GLN A 26 -12.72 -6.83 -1.22
N ASP A 27 -12.06 -5.73 -0.85
CA ASP A 27 -12.66 -4.66 -0.04
C ASP A 27 -13.39 -3.65 -0.94
N THR A 28 -14.47 -4.10 -1.56
CA THR A 28 -15.29 -3.31 -2.50
C THR A 28 -15.80 -2.01 -1.88
N ARG A 29 -16.24 -2.07 -0.61
CA ARG A 29 -16.70 -0.89 0.15
C ARG A 29 -15.58 0.14 0.33
N TYR A 30 -14.36 -0.30 0.64
CA TYR A 30 -13.20 0.58 0.70
C TYR A 30 -12.89 1.19 -0.67
N LEU A 31 -12.91 0.40 -1.74
CA LEU A 31 -12.64 0.89 -3.09
C LEU A 31 -13.69 1.90 -3.58
N GLU A 32 -14.96 1.70 -3.28
CA GLU A 32 -16.03 2.67 -3.56
C GLU A 32 -15.81 3.98 -2.80
N PHE A 33 -15.49 3.88 -1.50
CA PHE A 33 -15.16 5.05 -0.68
C PHE A 33 -13.94 5.79 -1.24
N ARG A 34 -12.88 5.05 -1.58
CA ARG A 34 -11.66 5.57 -2.20
C ARG A 34 -11.99 6.32 -3.48
N ALA A 35 -12.75 5.69 -4.38
CA ALA A 35 -13.15 6.30 -5.65
C ALA A 35 -13.92 7.60 -5.43
N LYS A 36 -14.81 7.65 -4.44
CA LYS A 36 -15.55 8.87 -4.06
C LYS A 36 -14.63 9.98 -3.57
N VAL A 37 -13.75 9.70 -2.60
CA VAL A 37 -12.87 10.74 -2.00
C VAL A 37 -11.75 11.21 -2.93
N HIS A 38 -11.43 10.44 -3.97
CA HIS A 38 -10.47 10.84 -5.01
C HIS A 38 -11.10 11.66 -6.15
N GLN A 39 -12.42 11.94 -6.11
CA GLN A 39 -13.04 12.79 -7.12
C GLN A 39 -12.51 14.24 -7.01
N PRO A 40 -11.97 14.84 -8.10
CA PRO A 40 -11.32 16.15 -8.03
C PRO A 40 -12.23 17.28 -7.51
N TRP A 41 -13.51 17.26 -7.89
CA TRP A 41 -14.49 18.25 -7.42
C TRP A 41 -14.74 18.12 -5.91
N LEU A 42 -14.74 16.90 -5.37
CA LEU A 42 -14.95 16.66 -3.95
C LEU A 42 -13.72 17.07 -3.14
N GLN A 43 -12.51 16.77 -3.63
CA GLN A 43 -11.27 17.24 -3.02
C GLN A 43 -11.19 18.77 -3.00
N ARG A 44 -11.62 19.44 -4.09
CA ARG A 44 -11.71 20.90 -4.15
C ARG A 44 -12.70 21.44 -3.13
N LEU A 45 -13.92 20.88 -3.07
CA LEU A 45 -14.94 21.28 -2.11
C LEU A 45 -14.47 21.07 -0.66
N PHE A 46 -13.89 19.91 -0.36
CA PHE A 46 -13.31 19.63 0.94
C PHE A 46 -12.19 20.63 1.27
N GLY A 47 -11.35 20.99 0.30
CA GLY A 47 -10.31 22.00 0.41
C GLY A 47 -10.81 23.38 0.87
N LEU A 48 -12.03 23.76 0.49
CA LEU A 48 -12.65 25.04 0.85
C LEU A 48 -13.26 25.05 2.27
N LEU A 49 -13.43 23.90 2.92
CA LEU A 49 -14.01 23.84 4.26
C LEU A 49 -13.08 24.46 5.32
N PRO A 50 -13.62 25.21 6.30
CA PRO A 50 -12.89 25.59 7.51
C PRO A 50 -12.29 24.38 8.22
N PHE A 51 -11.12 24.58 8.83
CA PHE A 51 -10.36 23.50 9.48
C PHE A 51 -11.16 22.75 10.57
N ALA A 52 -11.98 23.47 11.36
CA ALA A 52 -12.84 22.86 12.37
C ALA A 52 -13.85 21.86 11.78
N LEU A 53 -14.45 22.19 10.62
CA LEU A 53 -15.36 21.29 9.92
C LEU A 53 -14.63 20.11 9.30
N LYS A 54 -13.44 20.34 8.71
CA LYS A 54 -12.58 19.26 8.19
C LYS A 54 -12.26 18.25 9.29
N GLN A 55 -11.83 18.72 10.46
CA GLN A 55 -11.54 17.85 11.59
C GLN A 55 -12.76 17.04 12.04
N LYS A 56 -13.93 17.68 12.19
CA LYS A 56 -15.16 16.99 12.60
C LYS A 56 -15.53 15.89 11.61
N LEU A 57 -15.44 16.17 10.31
CA LEU A 57 -15.74 15.20 9.26
C LEU A 57 -14.74 14.03 9.27
N VAL A 58 -13.44 14.31 9.32
CA VAL A 58 -12.39 13.28 9.33
C VAL A 58 -12.50 12.39 10.56
N ARG A 59 -12.77 12.95 11.75
CA ARG A 59 -12.96 12.17 12.99
C ARG A 59 -14.15 11.21 12.86
N LYS A 60 -15.26 11.67 12.28
CA LYS A 60 -16.42 10.81 12.03
C LYS A 60 -16.08 9.67 11.08
N ILE A 61 -15.46 9.98 9.94
CA ILE A 61 -15.02 8.98 8.97
C ILE A 61 -14.07 7.96 9.61
N GLN A 62 -13.12 8.41 10.44
CA GLN A 62 -12.19 7.53 11.14
C GLN A 62 -12.88 6.61 12.13
N SER A 63 -13.92 7.08 12.83
CA SER A 63 -14.75 6.25 13.70
C SER A 63 -15.47 5.17 12.89
N ASP A 64 -16.18 5.57 11.83
CA ASP A 64 -16.95 4.66 10.99
C ASP A 64 -16.04 3.57 10.36
N ILE A 65 -14.82 3.94 9.94
CA ILE A 65 -13.83 2.98 9.41
C ILE A 65 -13.32 2.01 10.48
N ARG A 66 -13.11 2.48 11.72
CA ARG A 66 -12.66 1.60 12.81
C ARG A 66 -13.71 0.54 13.13
N ASP A 67 -14.97 0.96 13.19
CA ASP A 67 -16.09 0.05 13.45
C ASP A 67 -16.25 -0.96 12.30
N ASP A 68 -16.16 -0.51 11.04
CA ASP A 68 -16.19 -1.38 9.86
C ASP A 68 -15.03 -2.40 9.85
N LYS A 69 -13.81 -1.98 10.24
CA LYS A 69 -12.65 -2.86 10.34
C LYS A 69 -12.79 -3.94 11.43
N GLN A 70 -13.49 -3.65 12.54
CA GLN A 70 -13.72 -4.66 13.59
C GLN A 70 -14.59 -5.82 13.10
N HIS A 71 -15.43 -5.60 12.09
CA HIS A 71 -16.32 -6.61 11.54
C HIS A 71 -15.79 -7.29 10.27
N LYS A 72 -14.65 -6.86 9.72
CA LYS A 72 -14.03 -7.43 8.52
C LYS A 72 -13.06 -8.55 8.84
N SER A 73 -13.07 -9.60 8.02
CA SER A 73 -12.10 -10.68 8.15
C SER A 73 -10.71 -10.22 7.73
N MET A 74 -9.67 -10.76 8.37
CA MET A 74 -8.27 -10.51 8.01
C MET A 74 -7.90 -10.93 6.58
N MET A 75 -8.73 -11.75 5.92
CA MET A 75 -8.53 -12.22 4.55
C MET A 75 -8.99 -11.19 3.52
N ILE A 76 -10.09 -10.46 3.79
CA ILE A 76 -10.59 -9.40 2.90
C ILE A 76 -9.66 -8.18 2.87
N MET A 77 -8.91 -7.95 3.95
CA MET A 77 -8.00 -6.80 4.10
C MET A 77 -6.60 -7.03 3.51
N ASP A 78 -6.30 -8.23 3.00
CA ASP A 78 -5.04 -8.49 2.31
C ASP A 78 -5.18 -8.25 0.80
N VAL A 79 -4.06 -8.21 0.11
CA VAL A 79 -4.04 -8.07 -1.35
C VAL A 79 -4.69 -9.27 -2.02
N THR A 80 -5.28 -9.04 -3.18
CA THR A 80 -5.75 -10.11 -4.05
C THR A 80 -4.59 -10.61 -4.91
N PRO A 81 -4.19 -11.90 -4.83
CA PRO A 81 -3.01 -12.41 -5.53
C PRO A 81 -3.04 -12.21 -7.06
N SER A 82 -4.21 -12.33 -7.68
CA SER A 82 -4.37 -12.09 -9.12
C SER A 82 -4.14 -10.63 -9.49
N GLU A 83 -4.52 -9.68 -8.63
CA GLU A 83 -4.30 -8.25 -8.90
C GLU A 83 -2.81 -7.88 -8.82
N VAL A 84 -2.08 -8.47 -7.87
CA VAL A 84 -0.61 -8.33 -7.81
C VAL A 84 0.02 -8.71 -9.15
N ILE A 85 -0.31 -9.91 -9.66
CA ILE A 85 0.21 -10.43 -10.92
C ILE A 85 -0.21 -9.52 -12.08
N ALA A 86 -1.48 -9.09 -12.13
CA ALA A 86 -1.99 -8.21 -13.16
C ALA A 86 -1.26 -6.85 -13.22
N VAL A 87 -1.01 -6.21 -12.08
CA VAL A 87 -0.25 -4.96 -12.00
C VAL A 87 1.20 -5.16 -12.45
N MET A 88 1.86 -6.25 -12.01
CA MET A 88 3.23 -6.55 -12.43
C MET A 88 3.34 -6.79 -13.95
N HIS A 89 2.38 -7.47 -14.56
CA HIS A 89 2.32 -7.63 -16.01
C HIS A 89 2.01 -6.31 -16.74
N ARG A 90 1.06 -5.51 -16.23
CA ARG A 90 0.69 -4.20 -16.81
C ARG A 90 1.90 -3.29 -16.98
N TYR A 91 2.77 -3.25 -15.98
CA TYR A 91 3.99 -2.44 -16.01
C TYR A 91 5.22 -3.16 -16.54
N ASN A 92 5.10 -4.45 -16.89
CA ASN A 92 6.20 -5.31 -17.31
C ASN A 92 7.39 -5.25 -16.33
N VAL A 93 7.11 -5.56 -15.06
CA VAL A 93 8.10 -5.59 -13.97
C VAL A 93 8.10 -6.93 -13.25
N ASP A 94 9.24 -7.25 -12.64
CA ASP A 94 9.44 -8.44 -11.81
C ASP A 94 9.57 -8.11 -10.33
N LEU A 95 9.55 -6.82 -9.98
CA LEU A 95 9.60 -6.34 -8.60
C LEU A 95 8.44 -5.39 -8.29
N MET A 96 7.72 -5.68 -7.21
CA MET A 96 6.69 -4.83 -6.63
C MET A 96 7.07 -4.47 -5.20
N ILE A 97 6.95 -3.19 -4.83
CA ILE A 97 7.16 -2.70 -3.46
C ILE A 97 5.90 -1.96 -3.02
N HIS A 98 5.27 -2.41 -1.95
CA HIS A 98 4.07 -1.75 -1.41
C HIS A 98 4.02 -1.79 0.11
N GLY A 99 3.08 -1.06 0.71
CA GLY A 99 2.78 -1.09 2.13
C GLY A 99 1.32 -1.48 2.36
N HIS A 100 0.60 -0.64 3.11
CA HIS A 100 -0.85 -0.72 3.39
C HIS A 100 -1.33 -1.90 4.24
N THR A 101 -0.87 -3.12 3.96
CA THR A 101 -1.37 -4.33 4.65
C THR A 101 -0.74 -4.54 6.04
N HIS A 102 0.35 -3.83 6.34
CA HIS A 102 1.06 -3.89 7.63
C HIS A 102 1.63 -5.30 7.93
N ARG A 103 1.89 -6.10 6.89
CA ARG A 103 2.41 -7.47 6.97
C ARG A 103 3.78 -7.54 6.30
N PRO A 104 4.87 -7.09 6.97
CA PRO A 104 6.19 -7.02 6.35
C PRO A 104 6.66 -8.40 5.90
N ALA A 105 6.93 -8.55 4.61
CA ALA A 105 7.33 -9.82 4.02
C ALA A 105 7.94 -9.64 2.63
N ILE A 106 8.74 -10.61 2.21
CA ILE A 106 9.22 -10.75 0.83
C ILE A 106 8.58 -12.02 0.28
N HIS A 107 7.74 -11.87 -0.73
CA HIS A 107 7.05 -12.97 -1.38
C HIS A 107 7.65 -13.24 -2.75
N SER A 108 8.06 -14.48 -2.99
CA SER A 108 8.36 -14.99 -4.32
C SER A 108 7.07 -15.53 -4.95
N ILE A 109 6.78 -15.11 -6.18
CA ILE A 109 5.58 -15.44 -6.93
C ILE A 109 6.05 -16.09 -8.23
N GLN A 110 5.67 -17.35 -8.44
CA GLN A 110 5.88 -18.03 -9.71
C GLN A 110 4.64 -17.84 -10.57
N THR A 111 4.82 -17.26 -11.76
CA THR A 111 3.73 -17.05 -12.72
C THR A 111 3.68 -18.16 -13.76
N ASP A 112 2.57 -18.24 -14.50
CA ASP A 112 2.30 -19.30 -15.48
C ASP A 112 3.34 -19.35 -16.62
N ASP A 113 3.97 -18.22 -16.93
CA ASP A 113 5.08 -18.09 -17.88
C ASP A 113 6.44 -18.52 -17.33
N GLN A 114 6.46 -19.15 -16.14
CA GLN A 114 7.65 -19.58 -15.40
C GLN A 114 8.59 -18.43 -14.98
N THR A 115 8.15 -17.17 -15.09
CA THR A 115 8.93 -16.05 -14.55
C THR A 115 8.78 -15.98 -13.03
N LEU A 116 9.87 -15.63 -12.36
CA LEU A 116 9.90 -15.44 -10.91
C LEU A 116 9.75 -13.95 -10.62
N LYS A 117 8.68 -13.60 -9.92
CA LYS A 117 8.36 -12.23 -9.52
C LYS A 117 8.50 -12.07 -8.01
N THR A 118 8.92 -10.89 -7.57
CA THR A 118 9.10 -10.56 -6.15
C THR A 118 8.15 -9.46 -5.74
N ARG A 119 7.39 -9.69 -4.66
CA ARG A 119 6.57 -8.69 -3.98
C ARG A 119 7.12 -8.43 -2.58
N ILE A 120 7.54 -7.19 -2.34
CA ILE A 120 8.04 -6.73 -1.04
C ILE A 120 6.97 -5.88 -0.38
N VAL A 121 6.58 -6.28 0.84
CA VAL A 121 5.62 -5.57 1.68
C VAL A 121 6.36 -4.86 2.80
N LEU A 122 6.18 -3.55 2.90
CA LEU A 122 6.69 -2.73 3.99
C LEU A 122 5.79 -2.88 5.23
N GLY A 123 6.42 -2.92 6.40
CA GLY A 123 5.71 -2.92 7.68
C GLY A 123 5.28 -1.51 8.10
N ASP A 124 4.32 -1.44 9.00
CA ASP A 124 3.96 -0.20 9.70
C ASP A 124 4.99 0.17 10.77
N TRP A 125 4.82 1.38 11.31
CA TRP A 125 5.66 1.94 12.36
C TRP A 125 4.94 2.08 13.71
N TYR A 126 4.06 1.13 14.07
CA TYR A 126 3.35 1.15 15.35
C TYR A 126 4.21 0.63 16.50
N SER A 127 4.78 -0.56 16.36
CA SER A 127 5.62 -1.22 17.38
C SER A 127 7.07 -1.44 16.96
N GLN A 128 7.37 -1.27 15.67
CA GLN A 128 8.69 -1.48 15.07
C GLN A 128 8.90 -0.50 13.93
N SER A 129 10.15 -0.13 13.63
CA SER A 129 10.49 0.45 12.33
C SER A 129 10.49 -0.63 11.25
N SER A 130 10.16 -0.27 10.01
CA SER A 130 10.29 -1.11 8.83
C SER A 130 10.91 -0.32 7.69
N ILE A 131 12.07 -0.76 7.20
CA ILE A 131 12.86 -0.04 6.20
C ILE A 131 13.35 -1.04 5.15
N LEU A 132 13.02 -0.78 3.87
CA LEU A 132 13.62 -1.50 2.75
C LEU A 132 14.92 -0.82 2.34
N VAL A 133 16.02 -1.57 2.39
CA VAL A 133 17.32 -1.14 1.86
C VAL A 133 17.54 -1.87 0.54
N TYR A 134 17.83 -1.12 -0.52
CA TYR A 134 18.16 -1.66 -1.84
C TYR A 134 19.53 -1.16 -2.26
N SER A 135 20.43 -2.07 -2.65
CA SER A 135 21.74 -1.72 -3.21
C SER A 135 22.06 -2.61 -4.42
N LYS A 136 22.85 -2.07 -5.34
CA LYS A 136 23.33 -2.82 -6.52
C LYS A 136 24.15 -4.06 -6.14
N LEU A 137 24.90 -4.00 -5.04
CA LEU A 137 25.86 -5.04 -4.67
C LEU A 137 25.22 -6.16 -3.84
N THR A 138 24.26 -5.82 -2.98
CA THR A 138 23.68 -6.73 -1.98
C THR A 138 22.22 -7.06 -2.25
N GLY A 139 21.63 -6.50 -3.31
CA GLY A 139 20.20 -6.62 -3.59
C GLY A 139 19.36 -5.88 -2.56
N TYR A 140 18.24 -6.48 -2.15
CA TYR A 140 17.30 -5.88 -1.20
C TYR A 140 17.28 -6.60 0.15
N SER A 141 17.07 -5.83 1.21
CA SER A 141 16.85 -6.34 2.57
C SER A 141 15.77 -5.53 3.27
N LEU A 142 14.80 -6.22 3.88
CA LEU A 142 13.76 -5.61 4.69
C LEU A 142 14.18 -5.62 6.15
N LEU A 143 14.55 -4.46 6.67
CA LEU A 143 14.98 -4.28 8.06
C LEU A 143 13.78 -4.00 8.95
N SER A 144 13.72 -4.67 10.10
CA SER A 144 12.79 -4.36 11.18
C SER A 144 13.57 -4.18 12.47
N ARG A 145 13.31 -3.08 13.19
CA ARG A 145 13.92 -2.80 14.51
C ARG A 145 12.89 -2.27 15.49
N PRO A 146 12.97 -2.59 16.79
CA PRO A 146 12.14 -1.95 17.80
C PRO A 146 12.26 -0.43 17.72
N LEU A 147 11.16 0.29 17.97
CA LEU A 147 11.22 1.74 18.12
C LEU A 147 11.98 2.07 19.40
N ILE A 148 12.97 2.95 19.31
CA ILE A 148 13.69 3.45 20.48
C ILE A 148 12.76 4.47 21.16
N ASN A 149 12.32 4.19 22.38
CA ASN A 149 11.70 5.21 23.21
C ASN A 149 12.80 6.23 23.55
N ILE A 150 12.68 7.41 22.97
CA ILE A 150 13.44 8.58 23.43
C ILE A 150 12.63 9.11 24.62
N GLU A 151 12.99 8.68 25.83
CA GLU A 151 12.56 9.35 27.08
C GLU A 151 13.27 10.71 27.23
#